data_AF-A0A359LFT2-F1
#
_entry.id   AF-A0A359LFT2-F1
#
_cell.length_a   1.000
_cell.length_b   1.000
_cell.length_c   1.000
_cell.angle_alpha   90.00
_cell.angle_beta   90.00
_cell.angle_gamma   90.00
#
_symmetry.space_group_name_H-M   'P 1'
#
loop_
_entity.id
_entity.type
_entity.pdbx_description
1 polymer ?
#
loop_
_entity_poly.entity_id
_entity_poly.type
_entity_poly.pdbx_seq_one_letter_code
_entity_poly.pdbx_strand_id
1 'polypeptide(L)'
;MQATLENLSGLERKLNVTLPAEEVENKINTKLQKLALKVKMPGFRPGKVPFAMVRKNYAGSVRMEVLEDLIRDSYVDAVKQENLTPVGMPSIEIVSSKSNEQFAYTATFEVYPEINLADLKQ
;
A
#
# COMPACT_ATOMS: atom_id res chain seq x y z
N MET A 1 1.61 -12.35 0.12
CA MET A 1 1.47 -11.27 1.13
C MET A 1 1.23 -11.93 2.48
N GLN A 2 1.81 -11.40 3.57
CA GLN A 2 1.50 -11.84 4.93
C GLN A 2 0.89 -10.66 5.68
N ALA A 3 -0.36 -10.79 6.11
CA ALA A 3 -1.05 -9.81 6.94
C ALA A 3 -1.35 -10.48 8.27
N THR A 4 -0.83 -9.90 9.36
CA THR A 4 -1.06 -10.35 10.73
C THR A 4 -1.86 -9.27 11.45
N LEU A 5 -3.06 -9.62 11.88
CA LEU A 5 -3.91 -8.75 12.70
C LEU A 5 -3.61 -8.99 14.18
N GLU A 6 -3.18 -7.94 14.86
CA GLU A 6 -3.07 -7.88 16.32
C GLU A 6 -4.26 -7.10 16.88
N ASN A 7 -5.01 -7.73 17.79
CA ASN A 7 -6.11 -7.08 18.50
C ASN A 7 -5.55 -6.35 19.73
N LEU A 8 -5.64 -5.03 19.72
CA LEU A 8 -5.31 -4.22 20.90
C LEU A 8 -6.57 -4.10 21.79
N SER A 9 -6.37 -3.60 23.00
CA SER A 9 -7.47 -3.51 23.98
C SER A 9 -8.56 -2.55 23.48
N GLY A 10 -9.81 -3.01 23.46
CA GLY A 10 -10.97 -2.22 23.04
C GLY A 10 -11.27 -2.33 21.54
N LEU A 11 -11.39 -1.18 20.88
CA LEU A 11 -11.73 -1.07 19.45
C LEU A 11 -10.50 -0.89 18.56
N GLU A 12 -9.31 -0.77 19.15
CA GLU A 12 -8.08 -0.57 18.40
C GLU A 12 -7.57 -1.89 17.81
N ARG A 13 -7.22 -1.85 16.52
CA ARG A 13 -6.68 -2.96 15.75
C ARG A 13 -5.36 -2.51 15.13
N LYS A 14 -4.39 -3.40 15.17
CA LYS A 14 -3.07 -3.17 14.58
C LYS A 14 -2.82 -4.23 13.54
N LEU A 15 -2.77 -3.81 12.29
CA LEU A 15 -2.51 -4.67 11.15
C LEU A 15 -1.04 -4.52 10.76
N ASN A 16 -0.26 -5.58 10.93
CA ASN A 16 1.10 -5.63 10.41
C ASN A 16 1.09 -6.37 9.07
N VAL A 17 1.52 -5.69 8.02
CA VAL A 17 1.55 -6.25 6.67
C VAL A 17 2.98 -6.29 6.18
N THR A 18 3.38 -7.48 5.73
CA THR A 18 4.66 -7.72 5.07
C THR A 18 4.43 -8.11 3.61
N LEU A 19 4.98 -7.30 2.71
CA LEU A 19 4.98 -7.50 1.27
C LEU A 19 6.39 -7.93 0.80
N PRO A 20 6.50 -8.99 -0.02
CA PRO A 20 7.79 -9.40 -0.56
C PRO A 20 8.32 -8.35 -1.55
N ALA A 21 9.64 -8.22 -1.63
CA ALA A 21 10.28 -7.22 -2.49
C ALA A 21 9.94 -7.41 -3.98
N GLU A 22 9.75 -8.66 -4.44
CA GLU A 22 9.42 -8.96 -5.83
C GLU A 22 8.10 -8.34 -6.30
N GLU A 23 7.06 -8.35 -5.46
CA GLU A 23 5.76 -7.73 -5.75
C GLU A 23 5.91 -6.21 -5.91
N VAL A 24 6.73 -5.59 -5.04
CA VAL A 24 7.03 -4.16 -5.08
C VAL A 24 7.77 -3.82 -6.37
N GLU A 25 8.81 -4.58 -6.73
CA GLU A 25 9.58 -4.37 -7.95
C GLU A 25 8.74 -4.55 -9.22
N ASN A 26 7.84 -5.55 -9.26
CA ASN A 26 6.92 -5.75 -10.37
C ASN A 26 5.98 -4.55 -10.57
N LYS A 27 5.44 -4.00 -9.48
CA LYS A 27 4.54 -2.84 -9.55
C LYS A 27 5.31 -1.56 -9.92
N ILE A 28 6.55 -1.40 -9.45
CA ILE A 28 7.48 -0.34 -9.90
C ILE A 28 7.76 -0.44 -11.40
N ASN A 29 8.13 -1.61 -11.90
CA ASN A 29 8.42 -1.80 -13.33
C ASN A 29 7.20 -1.48 -14.20
N THR A 30 6.02 -1.96 -13.79
CA THR A 30 4.76 -1.67 -14.50
C THR A 30 4.46 -0.17 -14.54
N LYS A 31 4.67 0.53 -13.42
CA LYS A 31 4.44 1.98 -13.35
C LYS A 31 5.46 2.77 -14.18
N LEU A 32 6.73 2.36 -14.13
CA LEU A 32 7.80 2.94 -14.95
C LEU A 32 7.53 2.75 -16.45
N GLN A 33 7.02 1.59 -16.88
CA GLN A 33 6.63 1.36 -18.27
C GLN A 33 5.49 2.29 -18.70
N LYS A 34 4.45 2.45 -17.86
CA LYS A 34 3.36 3.39 -18.12
C LYS A 34 3.84 4.83 -18.20
N LEU A 35 4.79 5.21 -17.35
CA LEU A 35 5.41 6.55 -17.36
C LEU A 35 6.29 6.77 -18.59
N ALA A 36 7.06 5.76 -19.03
CA ALA A 36 7.90 5.85 -20.22
C ALA A 36 7.10 6.20 -21.49
N LEU A 37 5.83 5.79 -21.56
CA LEU A 37 4.92 6.13 -22.65
C LEU A 37 4.49 7.61 -22.66
N LYS A 38 4.45 8.26 -21.48
CA LYS A 38 3.94 9.63 -21.29
C LYS A 38 5.03 10.68 -21.10
N VAL A 39 6.20 10.28 -20.60
CA VAL A 39 7.31 11.18 -20.27
C VAL A 39 7.83 11.87 -21.54
N LYS A 40 7.96 13.19 -21.44
CA LYS A 40 8.68 14.03 -22.41
C LYS A 40 10.08 14.26 -21.86
N MET A 41 11.08 13.76 -22.57
CA MET A 41 12.49 13.95 -22.20
C MET A 41 13.21 14.64 -23.36
N PRO A 42 14.04 15.68 -23.10
CA PRO A 42 14.77 16.36 -24.15
C PRO A 42 15.62 15.36 -24.94
N GLY A 43 15.54 15.43 -26.28
CA GLY A 43 16.25 14.52 -27.19
C GLY A 43 15.46 13.27 -27.61
N PHE A 44 14.35 12.94 -26.96
CA PHE A 44 13.55 11.76 -27.30
C PHE A 44 12.11 12.12 -27.68
N ARG A 45 11.60 11.48 -28.74
CA ARG A 45 10.18 11.57 -29.08
C ARG A 45 9.35 10.96 -27.95
N PRO A 46 8.22 11.58 -27.53
CA PRO A 46 7.36 11.05 -26.48
C PRO A 46 7.03 9.57 -26.73
N GLY A 47 7.19 8.74 -25.69
CA GLY A 47 6.97 7.29 -25.75
C GLY A 47 8.10 6.45 -26.34
N LYS A 48 9.19 7.07 -26.83
CA LYS A 48 10.40 6.38 -27.32
C LYS A 48 11.63 6.64 -26.44
N VAL A 49 11.41 6.98 -25.17
CA VAL A 49 12.49 7.17 -24.20
C VAL A 49 13.01 5.80 -23.74
N PRO A 50 14.33 5.55 -23.74
CA PRO A 50 14.90 4.31 -23.22
C PRO A 50 14.56 4.07 -21.75
N PHE A 51 14.19 2.84 -21.41
CA PHE A 51 13.77 2.46 -20.06
C PHE A 51 14.84 2.75 -19.00
N ALA A 52 16.12 2.54 -19.32
CA ALA A 52 17.24 2.83 -18.41
C ALA A 52 17.28 4.30 -17.97
N MET A 53 16.95 5.23 -18.87
CA MET A 53 17.00 6.66 -18.60
C MET A 53 15.77 7.11 -17.79
N VAL A 54 14.61 6.52 -18.04
CA VAL A 54 13.40 6.74 -17.22
C VAL A 54 13.61 6.21 -15.81
N ARG A 55 14.14 4.99 -15.67
CA ARG A 55 14.47 4.40 -14.37
C ARG A 55 15.44 5.29 -13.60
N LYS A 56 16.52 5.78 -14.22
CA LYS A 56 17.49 6.63 -13.53
C LYS A 56 16.90 7.93 -12.99
N ASN A 57 16.03 8.60 -13.76
CA ASN A 57 15.46 9.90 -13.37
C ASN A 57 14.26 9.76 -12.43
N TYR A 58 13.45 8.72 -12.59
CA TYR A 58 12.16 8.58 -11.91
C TYR A 58 12.11 7.45 -10.87
N ALA A 59 13.16 6.64 -10.69
CA ALA A 59 13.13 5.51 -9.75
C ALA A 59 12.75 5.92 -8.33
N GLY A 60 13.28 7.03 -7.81
CA GLY A 60 12.99 7.50 -6.45
C GLY A 60 11.52 7.87 -6.27
N SER A 61 11.01 8.77 -7.12
CA SER A 61 9.62 9.25 -7.04
C SER A 61 8.61 8.14 -7.32
N VAL A 62 8.85 7.31 -8.33
CA VAL A 62 7.94 6.22 -8.69
C VAL A 62 7.90 5.17 -7.61
N ARG A 63 9.03 4.90 -6.96
CA ARG A 63 9.05 3.99 -5.83
C ARG A 63 8.20 4.51 -4.68
N MET A 64 8.34 5.77 -4.30
CA MET A 64 7.54 6.35 -3.21
C MET A 64 6.04 6.27 -3.52
N GLU A 65 5.66 6.62 -4.75
CA GLU A 65 4.26 6.54 -5.19
C GLU A 65 3.72 5.10 -5.22
N VAL A 66 4.54 4.14 -5.65
CA VAL A 66 4.15 2.72 -5.66
C VAL A 66 4.03 2.16 -4.24
N LEU A 67 4.88 2.59 -3.32
CA LEU A 67 4.77 2.20 -1.91
C LEU A 67 3.47 2.72 -1.30
N GLU A 68 3.12 3.98 -1.54
CA GLU A 68 1.86 4.55 -1.06
C GLU A 68 0.62 3.83 -1.64
N ASP A 69 0.66 3.55 -2.95
CA ASP A 69 -0.39 2.79 -3.64
C ASP A 69 -0.53 1.36 -3.08
N LEU A 70 0.59 0.69 -2.83
CA LEU A 70 0.62 -0.65 -2.25
C LEU A 70 0.09 -0.69 -0.82
N ILE A 71 0.45 0.27 0.03
CA ILE A 71 -0.10 0.38 1.39
C ILE A 71 -1.62 0.52 1.30
N ARG A 72 -2.12 1.42 0.46
CA ARG A 72 -3.56 1.66 0.31
C ARG A 72 -4.30 0.41 -0.19
N ASP A 73 -3.80 -0.21 -1.25
CA ASP A 73 -4.40 -1.39 -1.88
C ASP A 73 -4.40 -2.57 -0.91
N SER A 74 -3.27 -2.84 -0.26
CA SER A 74 -3.13 -3.92 0.71
C SER A 74 -3.95 -3.69 1.97
N TYR A 75 -4.07 -2.45 2.45
CA TYR A 75 -4.92 -2.12 3.59
C TYR A 75 -6.39 -2.37 3.26
N VAL A 76 -6.85 -1.90 2.10
CA VAL A 76 -8.23 -2.11 1.65
C VAL A 76 -8.53 -3.60 1.48
N ASP A 77 -7.59 -4.38 0.94
CA ASP A 77 -7.76 -5.82 0.79
C ASP A 77 -7.84 -6.53 2.16
N ALA A 78 -6.94 -6.21 3.09
CA ALA A 78 -6.96 -6.79 4.44
C ALA A 78 -8.24 -6.45 5.20
N VAL A 79 -8.67 -5.18 5.18
CA VAL A 79 -9.92 -4.75 5.82
C VAL A 79 -11.14 -5.46 5.23
N LYS A 80 -11.17 -5.68 3.90
CA LYS A 80 -12.24 -6.43 3.24
C LYS A 80 -12.22 -7.91 3.60
N GLN A 81 -11.04 -8.54 3.64
CA GLN A 81 -10.90 -9.94 4.02
C GLN A 81 -11.41 -10.18 5.45
N GLU A 82 -11.14 -9.25 6.35
CA GLU A 82 -11.54 -9.33 7.75
C GLU A 82 -12.94 -8.74 8.03
N ASN A 83 -13.63 -8.23 7.00
CA ASN A 83 -14.95 -7.57 7.10
C ASN A 83 -14.99 -6.48 8.18
N LEU A 84 -13.87 -5.79 8.41
CA LEU A 84 -13.78 -4.74 9.42
C LEU A 84 -14.29 -3.42 8.83
N THR A 85 -15.01 -2.65 9.64
CA THR A 85 -15.41 -1.28 9.30
C THR A 85 -14.54 -0.32 10.13
N PRO A 86 -13.42 0.18 9.57
CA PRO A 86 -12.55 1.11 10.28
C PRO A 86 -13.23 2.46 10.50
N VAL A 87 -13.04 3.02 11.69
CA VAL A 87 -13.49 4.37 12.07
C VAL A 87 -12.39 5.35 11.64
N GLY A 88 -12.44 5.78 10.39
CA GLY A 88 -11.54 6.81 9.86
C GLY A 88 -10.28 6.28 9.15
N MET A 89 -9.30 7.17 9.00
CA MET A 89 -8.04 6.84 8.32
C MET A 89 -7.09 6.13 9.28
N PRO A 90 -6.47 4.99 8.90
CA PRO A 90 -5.48 4.33 9.72
C PRO A 90 -4.24 5.21 9.91
N SER A 91 -3.61 5.13 11.09
CA SER A 91 -2.25 5.62 11.29
C SER A 91 -1.27 4.59 10.72
N ILE A 92 -0.49 4.98 9.72
CA ILE A 92 0.42 4.09 9.01
C ILE A 92 1.86 4.40 9.44
N GLU A 93 2.52 3.42 10.02
CA GLU A 93 3.94 3.47 10.37
C GLU A 93 4.73 2.52 9.47
N ILE A 94 5.72 3.06 8.75
CA ILE A 94 6.58 2.28 7.85
C ILE A 94 7.73 1.72 8.68
N VAL A 95 7.71 0.39 8.90
CA VAL A 95 8.72 -0.30 9.72
C VAL A 95 9.97 -0.60 8.90
N SER A 96 9.81 -0.97 7.62
CA SER A 96 10.94 -1.21 6.71
C SER A 96 10.62 -0.77 5.28
N SER A 97 11.46 0.11 4.74
CA SER A 97 11.36 0.63 3.36
C SER A 97 12.63 0.49 2.54
N LYS A 98 13.63 -0.26 3.04
CA LYS A 98 14.95 -0.37 2.39
C LYS A 98 14.89 -1.06 1.04
N SER A 99 15.76 -0.63 0.14
CA SER A 99 15.90 -1.20 -1.22
C SER A 99 16.36 -2.64 -1.16
N ASN A 100 15.60 -3.55 -1.79
CA ASN A 100 15.78 -5.02 -1.80
C ASN A 100 15.38 -5.76 -0.51
N GLU A 101 14.79 -5.09 0.48
CA GLU A 101 14.26 -5.76 1.66
C GLU A 101 12.74 -5.84 1.59
N GLN A 102 12.16 -6.76 2.36
CA GLN A 102 10.71 -6.90 2.48
C GLN A 102 10.12 -5.58 2.97
N PHE A 103 9.06 -5.14 2.30
CA PHE A 103 8.35 -3.94 2.69
C PHE A 103 7.37 -4.29 3.82
N ALA A 104 7.59 -3.72 4.99
CA ALA A 104 6.76 -3.96 6.16
C ALA A 104 6.20 -2.65 6.69
N TYR A 105 4.89 -2.61 6.89
CA TYR A 105 4.21 -1.48 7.50
C TYR A 105 3.22 -1.96 8.57
N THR A 106 3.01 -1.10 9.56
CA THR A 106 2.00 -1.27 10.59
C THR A 106 0.91 -0.24 10.39
N ALA A 107 -0.34 -0.67 10.28
CA ALA A 107 -1.50 0.19 10.23
C ALA A 107 -2.32 0.02 11.52
N THR A 108 -2.41 1.08 12.31
CA THR A 108 -3.23 1.12 13.52
C THR A 108 -4.53 1.87 13.22
N PHE A 109 -5.66 1.23 13.50
CA PHE A 109 -6.98 1.82 13.27
C PHE A 109 -8.00 1.32 14.28
N GLU A 110 -9.03 2.11 14.51
CA GLU A 110 -10.17 1.73 15.35
C GLU A 110 -11.26 1.10 14.48
N VAL A 111 -12.01 0.14 15.02
CA VAL A 111 -13.14 -0.49 14.31
C VAL A 111 -14.46 -0.16 14.99
N TYR A 112 -15.54 -0.06 14.20
CA TYR A 112 -16.87 0.09 14.79
C TYR A 112 -17.21 -1.14 15.65
N PRO A 113 -17.86 -0.94 16.80
CA PRO A 113 -18.39 -2.07 17.57
C PRO A 113 -19.53 -2.74 16.79
N GLU A 114 -19.59 -4.07 16.86
CA GLU A 114 -20.78 -4.79 16.43
C GLU A 114 -21.91 -4.55 17.42
N ILE A 115 -22.85 -3.69 17.06
CA ILE A 115 -24.04 -3.42 17.86
C ILE A 115 -25.07 -4.51 17.56
N ASN A 116 -25.18 -5.49 18.45
CA ASN A 116 -26.30 -6.43 18.44
C ASN A 116 -27.46 -5.82 19.24
N LEU A 117 -28.45 -5.29 18.53
CA LEU A 117 -29.71 -4.86 19.14
C LEU A 117 -30.41 -6.08 19.72
N ALA A 118 -30.40 -6.22 21.06
CA ALA A 118 -31.26 -7.17 21.73
C ALA A 118 -32.72 -6.77 21.45
N ASP A 119 -33.53 -7.75 21.03
CA ASP A 119 -34.95 -7.63 20.67
C ASP A 119 -35.67 -6.63 21.59
N LEU A 120 -35.92 -5.44 21.07
CA LEU A 120 -36.75 -4.44 21.73
C LEU A 120 -38.19 -4.94 21.65
N LYS A 121 -38.54 -5.85 22.56
CA LYS A 121 -39.94 -6.21 22.82
C LYS A 121 -40.63 -4.98 23.39
N GLN A 122 -41.30 -4.28 22.49
CA GLN A 122 -42.23 -3.21 22.80
C GLN A 122 -43.53 -3.79 23.38
#